data_AF-A0A941IA31-F1
#
_entry.id   AF-A0A941IA31-F1
#
_cell.length_a   1.000
_cell.length_b   1.000
_cell.length_c   1.000
_cell.angle_alpha   90.00
_cell.angle_beta   90.00
_cell.angle_gamma   90.00
#
_symmetry.space_group_name_H-M   'P 1'
#
loop_
_entity.id
_entity.type
_entity.pdbx_description
1 polymer ?
#
loop_
_entity_poly.entity_id
_entity_poly.type
_entity_poly.pdbx_seq_one_letter_code
_entity_poly.pdbx_strand_id
1 'polypeptide(L)'
;METYRKELHTVSTPLSGYVQLILFNELIEEAQKDNILLKMEVRVGSFSYWGPGAGAIDESKYIQLIRIGHKETEIQDLKFGLNKLAEIAIKSIGNDDPKTASNTIYQVTDLLLYLEQRTTFSPYLMDNNHQVRLLLGVDNFEYHLYQGLGIIRHYSQKNHIIAALARLAESINE
;
A
#
# COMPACT_ATOMS: atom_id res chain seq x y z
N MET A 1 4.72 22.11 12.00
CA MET A 1 3.84 20.94 12.24
C MET A 1 4.49 19.93 13.18
N GLU A 2 5.70 19.44 12.92
CA GLU A 2 6.32 18.34 13.71
C GLU A 2 6.48 18.63 15.22
N THR A 3 6.67 19.89 15.59
CA THR A 3 6.73 20.32 17.01
C THR A 3 5.45 19.99 17.80
N TYR A 4 4.31 19.84 17.12
CA TYR A 4 3.00 19.51 17.73
C TYR A 4 2.75 18.01 17.81
N ARG A 5 3.68 17.16 17.37
CA ARG A 5 3.49 15.69 17.36
C ARG A 5 3.25 15.08 18.75
N LYS A 6 3.61 15.79 19.83
CA LYS A 6 3.29 15.38 21.21
C LYS A 6 1.79 15.44 21.52
N GLU A 7 1.03 16.21 20.74
CA GLU A 7 -0.42 16.36 20.81
C GLU A 7 -1.08 15.57 19.66
N LEU A 8 -0.64 14.32 19.47
CA LEU A 8 -1.19 13.46 18.43
C LEU A 8 -2.57 12.94 18.86
N HIS A 9 -3.55 13.17 18.01
CA HIS A 9 -4.89 12.62 18.13
C HIS A 9 -5.03 11.44 17.17
N THR A 10 -5.59 10.34 17.64
CA THR A 10 -5.86 9.15 16.81
C THR A 10 -7.36 8.93 16.73
N VAL A 11 -7.85 8.81 15.50
CA VAL A 11 -9.26 8.55 15.20
C VAL A 11 -9.36 7.18 14.54
N SER A 12 -10.11 6.30 15.19
CA SER A 12 -10.53 5.03 14.59
C SER A 12 -11.85 5.24 13.86
N THR A 13 -11.95 4.72 12.64
CA THR A 13 -13.24 4.78 11.93
C THR A 13 -14.25 3.90 12.65
N PRO A 14 -15.51 4.36 12.81
CA PRO A 14 -16.54 3.60 13.52
C PRO A 14 -17.06 2.41 12.71
N LEU A 15 -16.62 2.25 11.45
CA LEU A 15 -17.10 1.24 10.53
C LEU A 15 -16.06 0.15 10.34
N SER A 16 -16.43 -1.10 10.62
CA SER A 16 -15.64 -2.27 10.24
C SER A 16 -15.76 -2.52 8.74
N GLY A 17 -14.64 -2.64 8.04
CA GLY A 17 -14.63 -2.96 6.62
C GLY A 17 -13.30 -2.62 5.96
N TYR A 18 -13.30 -2.60 4.63
CA TYR A 18 -12.14 -2.28 3.82
C TYR A 18 -12.23 -0.83 3.34
N VAL A 19 -11.12 -0.10 3.36
CA VAL A 19 -11.02 1.21 2.72
C VAL A 19 -11.17 1.02 1.21
N GLN A 20 -12.20 1.64 0.62
CA GLN A 20 -12.52 1.51 -0.80
C GLN A 20 -12.19 2.74 -1.63
N LEU A 21 -12.21 3.92 -1.00
CA LEU A 21 -11.87 5.18 -1.63
C LEU A 21 -11.40 6.17 -0.58
N ILE A 22 -10.29 6.83 -0.89
CA ILE A 22 -9.80 7.99 -0.15
C ILE A 22 -9.83 9.19 -1.09
N LEU A 23 -10.55 10.23 -0.68
CA LEU A 23 -10.62 11.51 -1.39
C LEU A 23 -9.41 12.38 -0.99
N PHE A 24 -8.24 12.09 -1.59
CA PHE A 24 -6.96 12.67 -1.17
C PHE A 24 -6.90 14.20 -1.32
N ASN A 25 -7.44 14.75 -2.39
CA ASN A 25 -7.41 16.20 -2.62
C ASN A 25 -8.24 16.92 -1.56
N GLU A 26 -9.44 16.42 -1.30
CA GLU A 26 -10.35 16.93 -0.30
C GLU A 26 -9.76 16.82 1.12
N LEU A 27 -9.05 15.73 1.42
CA LEU A 27 -8.32 15.59 2.69
C LEU A 27 -7.22 16.64 2.86
N ILE A 28 -6.47 16.93 1.79
CA ILE A 28 -5.41 17.95 1.83
C ILE A 28 -6.01 19.34 2.02
N GLU A 29 -7.12 19.64 1.32
CA GLU A 29 -7.83 20.91 1.44
C GLU A 29 -8.41 21.13 2.85
N GLU A 30 -9.06 20.11 3.43
CA GLU A 30 -9.58 20.21 4.80
C GLU A 30 -8.44 20.32 5.83
N ALA A 31 -7.37 19.52 5.69
CA ALA A 31 -6.21 19.61 6.58
C ALA A 31 -5.50 20.97 6.49
N GLN A 32 -5.53 21.62 5.32
CA GLN A 32 -5.05 22.99 5.15
C GLN A 32 -5.94 23.98 5.90
N LYS A 33 -7.27 23.88 5.79
CA LYS A 33 -8.23 24.76 6.46
C LYS A 33 -8.12 24.66 7.99
N ASP A 34 -8.04 23.43 8.50
CA ASP A 34 -7.92 23.17 9.94
C ASP A 34 -6.48 23.31 10.45
N ASN A 35 -5.54 23.65 9.56
CA ASN A 35 -4.12 23.82 9.85
C ASN A 35 -3.51 22.65 10.65
N ILE A 36 -3.66 21.44 10.10
CA ILE A 36 -3.10 20.23 10.66
C ILE A 36 -2.30 19.43 9.63
N LEU A 37 -1.59 18.43 10.14
CA LEU A 37 -0.96 17.35 9.41
C LEU A 37 -1.69 16.05 9.73
N LEU A 38 -2.19 15.38 8.71
CA LEU A 38 -2.86 14.10 8.79
C LEU A 38 -1.85 12.98 8.50
N LYS A 39 -1.92 11.87 9.23
CA LYS A 39 -1.21 10.62 8.96
C LYS A 39 -2.24 9.51 8.82
N MET A 40 -2.27 8.86 7.66
CA MET A 40 -3.19 7.75 7.39
C MET A 40 -2.43 6.43 7.29
N GLU A 41 -2.94 5.41 7.96
CA GLU A 41 -2.53 4.03 7.73
C GLU A 41 -3.66 3.35 6.96
N VAL A 42 -3.47 3.24 5.64
CA VAL A 42 -4.52 2.85 4.67
C VAL A 42 -5.17 1.50 5.01
N ARG A 43 -4.46 0.62 5.71
CA ARG A 43 -4.91 -0.73 6.07
C ARG A 43 -5.86 -0.82 7.25
N VAL A 44 -5.76 0.12 8.20
CA VAL A 44 -6.31 -0.08 9.54
C VAL A 44 -7.64 0.65 9.73
N GLY A 45 -8.08 1.44 8.74
CA GLY A 45 -9.27 2.27 8.88
C GLY A 45 -9.12 3.27 10.03
N SER A 46 -7.90 3.75 10.28
CA SER A 46 -7.62 4.75 11.30
C SER A 46 -6.67 5.80 10.75
N PHE A 47 -6.81 7.02 11.24
CA PHE A 47 -5.89 8.10 10.95
C PHE A 47 -5.47 8.78 12.25
N SER A 48 -4.33 9.46 12.21
CA SER A 48 -3.87 10.31 13.29
C SER A 48 -3.59 11.69 12.75
N TYR A 49 -3.69 12.72 13.59
CA TYR A 49 -3.42 14.09 13.18
C TYR A 49 -2.80 14.90 14.31
N TRP A 50 -2.10 15.97 13.93
CA TRP A 50 -1.53 16.95 14.86
C TRP A 50 -1.33 18.29 14.16
N GLY A 51 -1.21 19.37 14.94
CA GLY A 51 -0.92 20.70 14.43
C GLY A 51 -1.61 21.80 15.23
N PRO A 52 -1.36 23.08 14.90
CA PRO A 52 -1.90 24.21 15.65
C PRO A 52 -3.42 24.23 15.80
N GLY A 53 -4.17 23.68 14.83
CA GLY A 53 -5.63 23.63 14.89
C GLY A 53 -6.22 22.35 15.48
N ALA A 54 -5.39 21.39 15.93
CA ALA A 54 -5.84 20.06 16.33
C ALA A 54 -6.90 20.05 17.46
N GLY A 55 -6.87 21.05 18.35
CA GLY A 55 -7.78 21.12 19.50
C GLY A 55 -9.24 21.47 19.19
N ALA A 56 -9.58 21.86 17.95
CA ALA A 56 -10.93 22.28 17.56
C ALA A 56 -11.47 21.54 16.32
N ILE A 57 -10.90 20.38 16.00
CA ILE A 57 -11.24 19.63 14.79
C ILE A 57 -12.58 18.91 14.92
N ASP A 58 -13.36 18.96 13.84
CA ASP A 58 -14.50 18.08 13.62
C ASP A 58 -14.06 16.85 12.82
N GLU A 59 -13.77 15.76 13.54
CA GLU A 59 -13.29 14.49 12.98
C GLU A 59 -14.27 13.88 11.97
N SER A 60 -15.57 14.21 12.06
CA SER A 60 -16.60 13.65 11.19
C SER A 60 -16.41 14.05 9.73
N LYS A 61 -15.84 15.24 9.46
CA LYS A 61 -15.50 15.70 8.11
C LYS A 61 -14.48 14.78 7.44
N TYR A 62 -13.44 14.39 8.19
CA TYR A 62 -12.37 13.52 7.69
C TYR A 62 -12.86 12.08 7.50
N ILE A 63 -13.67 11.57 8.43
CA ILE A 63 -14.29 10.24 8.29
C ILE A 63 -15.16 10.17 7.03
N GLN A 64 -15.89 11.24 6.69
CA GLN A 64 -16.70 11.31 5.47
C GLN A 64 -15.87 11.38 4.17
N LEU A 65 -14.56 11.58 4.22
CA LEU A 65 -13.69 11.55 3.05
C LEU A 65 -13.05 10.17 2.82
N ILE A 66 -13.26 9.24 3.77
CA ILE A 66 -12.81 7.85 3.72
C ILE A 66 -14.05 6.97 3.53
N ARG A 67 -14.18 6.33 2.36
CA ARG A 67 -15.26 5.38 2.10
C ARG A 67 -14.83 3.99 2.53
N ILE A 68 -15.58 3.40 3.46
CA ILE A 68 -15.41 2.03 3.92
C ILE A 68 -16.54 1.18 3.34
N GLY A 69 -16.21 0.02 2.81
CA GLY A 69 -17.19 -0.95 2.33
C GLY A 69 -16.88 -2.37 2.77
N HIS A 70 -17.76 -3.29 2.38
CA HIS A 70 -17.79 -4.66 2.88
C HIS A 70 -16.91 -5.66 2.09
N LYS A 71 -16.20 -5.19 1.05
CA LYS A 71 -15.28 -6.01 0.24
C LYS A 71 -13.98 -5.26 0.00
N GLU A 72 -12.88 -6.00 0.05
CA GLU A 72 -11.58 -5.59 -0.48
C GLU A 72 -11.73 -5.31 -1.97
N THR A 73 -11.28 -4.14 -2.44
CA THR A 73 -11.40 -3.73 -3.84
C THR A 73 -10.07 -3.87 -4.57
N GLU A 74 -10.10 -4.51 -5.75
CA GLU A 74 -8.89 -4.78 -6.56
C GLU A 74 -8.25 -3.50 -7.11
N ILE A 75 -9.03 -2.42 -7.23
CA ILE A 75 -8.65 -1.17 -7.90
C ILE A 75 -7.63 -0.36 -7.08
N GLN A 76 -7.53 -0.59 -5.77
CA GLN A 76 -6.65 0.18 -4.89
C GLN A 76 -5.66 -0.69 -4.11
N ASP A 77 -5.81 -2.02 -4.12
CA ASP A 77 -4.89 -2.91 -3.43
C ASP A 77 -4.00 -3.68 -4.41
N LEU A 78 -2.84 -3.10 -4.69
CA LEU A 78 -1.78 -3.76 -5.43
C LEU A 78 -1.42 -5.15 -4.86
N LYS A 79 -1.48 -5.31 -3.53
CA LYS A 79 -1.25 -6.60 -2.86
C LYS A 79 -2.24 -7.64 -3.37
N PHE A 80 -3.50 -7.29 -3.52
CA PHE A 80 -4.55 -8.20 -3.99
C PHE A 80 -4.28 -8.67 -5.43
N GLY A 81 -3.88 -7.75 -6.31
CA GLY A 81 -3.46 -8.08 -7.68
C GLY A 81 -2.23 -9.01 -7.71
N LEU A 82 -1.21 -8.70 -6.93
CA LEU A 82 0.00 -9.53 -6.79
C LEU A 82 -0.32 -10.93 -6.25
N ASN A 83 -1.20 -11.04 -5.25
CA ASN A 83 -1.62 -12.31 -4.67
C ASN A 83 -2.35 -13.20 -5.67
N LYS A 84 -3.25 -12.63 -6.49
CA LYS A 84 -3.92 -13.38 -7.56
C LYS A 84 -2.94 -13.92 -8.59
N LEU A 85 -1.98 -13.10 -9.03
CA LEU A 85 -0.94 -13.54 -9.97
C LEU A 85 -0.07 -14.63 -9.32
N ALA A 86 0.32 -14.46 -8.05
CA ALA A 86 1.07 -15.48 -7.33
C ALA A 86 0.31 -16.81 -7.26
N GLU A 87 -1.00 -16.79 -7.01
CA GLU A 87 -1.84 -17.99 -6.98
C GLU A 87 -1.91 -18.69 -8.35
N ILE A 88 -2.03 -17.92 -9.44
CA ILE A 88 -2.02 -18.46 -10.81
C ILE A 88 -0.67 -19.14 -11.11
N ALA A 89 0.44 -18.50 -10.75
CA ALA A 89 1.77 -19.08 -10.94
C ALA A 89 1.93 -20.39 -10.16
N ILE A 90 1.54 -20.42 -8.87
CA ILE A 90 1.61 -21.60 -8.02
C ILE A 90 0.77 -22.75 -8.59
N LYS A 91 -0.47 -22.48 -9.00
CA LYS A 91 -1.34 -23.50 -9.62
C LYS A 91 -0.77 -24.02 -10.93
N SER A 92 -0.18 -23.15 -11.75
CA SER A 92 0.43 -23.55 -13.02
C SER A 92 1.64 -24.45 -12.81
N ILE A 93 2.49 -24.12 -11.83
CA ILE A 93 3.64 -24.94 -11.43
C ILE A 93 3.20 -26.32 -10.92
N GLY A 94 2.14 -26.38 -10.10
CA GLY A 94 1.62 -27.63 -9.57
C GLY A 94 0.91 -28.52 -10.60
N ASN A 95 0.56 -27.99 -11.77
CA ASN A 95 -0.12 -28.71 -12.86
C ASN A 95 0.78 -28.90 -14.10
N ASP A 96 2.09 -28.74 -13.97
CA ASP A 96 3.05 -28.88 -15.07
C ASP A 96 2.73 -27.99 -16.29
N ASP A 97 2.23 -26.77 -16.05
CA ASP A 97 2.03 -25.72 -17.07
C ASP A 97 3.14 -24.65 -16.96
N PRO A 98 4.35 -24.94 -17.47
CA PRO A 98 5.50 -24.04 -17.34
C PRO A 98 5.33 -22.74 -18.12
N LYS A 99 4.51 -22.74 -19.19
CA LYS A 99 4.30 -21.55 -20.02
C LYS A 99 3.45 -20.54 -19.28
N THR A 100 2.34 -20.97 -18.67
CA THR A 100 1.51 -20.09 -17.84
C THR A 100 2.29 -19.63 -16.62
N ALA A 101 3.01 -20.54 -15.95
CA ALA A 101 3.85 -20.19 -14.80
C ALA A 101 4.87 -19.08 -15.12
N SER A 102 5.65 -19.26 -16.19
CA SER A 102 6.68 -18.29 -16.61
C SER A 102 6.06 -16.94 -17.00
N ASN A 103 4.97 -16.96 -17.80
CA ASN A 103 4.28 -15.74 -18.20
C ASN A 103 3.72 -14.98 -17.00
N THR A 104 3.15 -15.66 -16.02
CA THR A 104 2.63 -15.01 -14.81
C THR A 104 3.75 -14.43 -13.96
N ILE A 105 4.89 -15.11 -13.83
CA ILE A 105 6.08 -14.58 -13.14
C ILE A 105 6.60 -13.32 -13.86
N TYR A 106 6.65 -13.30 -15.19
CA TYR A 106 7.02 -12.10 -15.94
C TYR A 106 6.05 -10.95 -15.69
N GLN A 107 4.74 -11.21 -15.69
CA GLN A 107 3.74 -10.17 -15.38
C GLN A 107 3.90 -9.59 -13.97
N VAL A 108 4.17 -10.44 -12.98
CA VAL A 108 4.48 -9.99 -11.60
C VAL A 108 5.75 -9.13 -11.59
N THR A 109 6.78 -9.57 -12.31
CA THR A 109 8.07 -8.87 -12.39
C THR A 109 7.93 -7.51 -13.06
N ASP A 110 7.26 -7.45 -14.21
CA ASP A 110 6.99 -6.20 -14.94
C ASP A 110 6.15 -5.23 -14.09
N LEU A 111 5.17 -5.74 -13.34
CA LEU A 111 4.38 -4.93 -12.41
C LEU A 111 5.24 -4.35 -11.29
N LEU A 112 6.12 -5.16 -10.68
CA LEU A 112 7.03 -4.69 -9.63
C LEU A 112 8.05 -3.66 -10.14
N LEU A 113 8.60 -3.86 -11.35
CA LEU A 113 9.49 -2.88 -11.99
C LEU A 113 8.76 -1.60 -12.36
N TYR A 114 7.53 -1.70 -12.86
CA TYR A 114 6.69 -0.55 -13.15
C TYR A 114 6.41 0.27 -11.89
N LEU A 115 6.16 -0.39 -10.77
CA LEU A 115 5.98 0.26 -9.49
C LEU A 115 7.27 0.95 -9.06
N GLU A 116 8.41 0.26 -9.01
CA GLU A 116 9.69 0.84 -8.60
C GLU A 116 10.05 2.10 -9.40
N GLN A 117 9.83 2.09 -10.72
CA GLN A 117 10.13 3.22 -11.61
C GLN A 117 9.14 4.39 -11.49
N ARG A 118 7.92 4.16 -10.97
CA ARG A 118 6.86 5.19 -10.92
C ARG A 118 6.35 5.50 -9.52
N THR A 119 6.75 4.75 -8.50
CA THR A 119 6.48 5.05 -7.09
C THR A 119 7.44 6.13 -6.61
N THR A 120 7.41 7.27 -7.29
CA THR A 120 7.55 8.57 -6.64
C THR A 120 6.20 8.96 -6.01
N PHE A 121 5.49 7.99 -5.43
CA PHE A 121 4.40 8.32 -4.52
C PHE A 121 5.09 8.83 -3.26
N SER A 122 5.39 10.13 -3.25
CA SER A 122 5.86 10.78 -2.03
C SER A 122 4.83 10.44 -0.95
N PRO A 123 5.21 9.75 0.13
CA PRO A 123 4.28 9.52 1.23
C PRO A 123 3.87 10.86 1.87
N TYR A 124 4.54 11.96 1.51
CA TYR A 124 4.23 13.32 1.87
C TYR A 124 3.44 13.99 0.74
N LEU A 125 2.13 14.16 0.92
CA LEU A 125 1.32 14.99 0.03
C LEU A 125 1.23 16.42 0.58
N MET A 126 1.43 17.38 -0.31
CA MET A 126 1.53 18.81 0.01
C MET A 126 0.29 19.57 -0.46
N ASP A 127 -0.03 20.64 0.26
CA ASP A 127 -0.98 21.65 -0.22
C ASP A 127 -0.35 22.57 -1.28
N ASN A 128 -1.15 23.50 -1.80
CA ASN A 128 -0.72 24.48 -2.80
C ASN A 128 0.39 25.42 -2.29
N ASN A 129 0.61 25.49 -0.98
CA ASN A 129 1.65 26.29 -0.35
C ASN A 129 2.93 25.48 -0.07
N HIS A 130 3.03 24.27 -0.64
CA HIS A 130 4.16 23.34 -0.44
C HIS A 130 4.33 22.89 1.03
N GLN A 131 3.28 23.00 1.84
CA GLN A 131 3.26 22.47 3.20
C GLN A 131 2.71 21.05 3.15
N VAL A 132 3.43 20.09 3.74
CA VAL A 132 2.92 18.72 3.90
C VAL A 132 1.66 18.73 4.75
N ARG A 133 0.59 18.12 4.23
CA ARG A 133 -0.72 17.97 4.89
C ARG A 133 -1.15 16.54 5.11
N LEU A 134 -0.64 15.60 4.31
CA LEU A 134 -0.96 14.19 4.46
C LEU A 134 0.29 13.32 4.39
N LEU A 135 0.45 12.45 5.38
CA LEU A 135 1.41 11.36 5.44
C LEU A 135 0.69 10.04 5.16
N LEU A 136 1.07 9.36 4.09
CA LEU A 136 0.60 8.02 3.78
C LEU A 136 1.55 6.99 4.37
N GLY A 137 1.01 6.08 5.18
CA GLY A 137 1.66 4.81 5.49
C GLY A 137 1.70 3.96 4.23
N VAL A 138 2.75 4.11 3.43
CA VAL A 138 2.98 3.31 2.24
C VAL A 138 3.66 1.99 2.62
N ASP A 139 3.25 0.92 1.95
CA ASP A 139 4.01 -0.32 1.95
C ASP A 139 5.33 -0.11 1.20
N ASN A 140 6.42 -0.66 1.71
CA ASN A 140 7.71 -0.58 1.03
C ASN A 140 7.79 -1.60 -0.11
N PHE A 141 8.76 -1.40 -1.00
CA PHE A 141 8.98 -2.29 -2.15
C PHE A 141 9.15 -3.76 -1.72
N GLU A 142 9.83 -4.00 -0.59
CA GLU A 142 10.04 -5.33 -0.01
C GLU A 142 8.73 -6.05 0.30
N TYR A 143 7.72 -5.32 0.78
CA TYR A 143 6.41 -5.88 1.01
C TYR A 143 5.77 -6.37 -0.30
N HIS A 144 5.79 -5.56 -1.36
CA HIS A 144 5.24 -5.93 -2.66
C HIS A 144 6.02 -7.08 -3.31
N LEU A 145 7.35 -7.05 -3.21
CA LEU A 145 8.23 -8.12 -3.67
C LEU A 145 7.89 -9.46 -3.00
N TYR A 146 7.65 -9.44 -1.68
CA TYR A 146 7.27 -10.65 -0.95
C TYR A 146 5.90 -11.18 -1.38
N GLN A 147 4.89 -10.30 -1.54
CA GLN A 147 3.55 -10.71 -1.98
C GLN A 147 3.54 -11.26 -3.41
N GLY A 148 4.34 -10.67 -4.31
CA GLY A 148 4.44 -11.13 -5.70
C GLY A 148 5.28 -12.38 -5.88
N LEU A 149 6.53 -12.37 -5.42
CA LEU A 149 7.52 -13.41 -5.71
C LEU A 149 7.86 -14.30 -4.50
N GLY A 150 7.80 -13.75 -3.29
CA GLY A 150 8.10 -14.50 -2.05
C GLY A 150 7.14 -15.68 -1.84
N ILE A 151 5.85 -15.46 -2.10
CA ILE A 151 4.80 -16.49 -2.00
C ILE A 151 5.01 -17.58 -3.07
N ILE A 152 5.26 -17.19 -4.33
CA ILE A 152 5.58 -18.15 -5.41
C ILE A 152 6.79 -19.00 -5.04
N ARG A 153 7.87 -18.38 -4.54
CA ARG A 153 9.07 -19.09 -4.09
C ARG A 153 8.75 -20.11 -3.01
N HIS A 154 8.01 -19.72 -1.97
CA HIS A 154 7.68 -20.57 -0.84
C HIS A 154 6.93 -21.84 -1.27
N TYR A 155 5.92 -21.70 -2.13
CA TYR A 155 5.11 -22.84 -2.56
C TYR A 155 5.74 -23.66 -3.69
N SER A 156 6.80 -23.14 -4.31
CA SER A 156 7.50 -23.81 -5.41
C SER A 156 8.85 -24.40 -5.00
N GLN A 157 9.12 -24.52 -3.69
CA GLN A 157 10.41 -25.01 -3.17
C GLN A 157 10.82 -26.41 -3.67
N LYS A 158 9.85 -27.24 -4.05
CA LYS A 158 10.10 -28.56 -4.64
C LYS A 158 10.40 -28.51 -6.15
N ASN A 159 10.21 -27.35 -6.79
CA ASN A 159 10.53 -27.14 -8.18
C ASN A 159 11.99 -26.65 -8.31
N HIS A 160 12.84 -27.51 -8.86
CA HIS A 160 14.28 -27.29 -8.96
C HIS A 160 14.67 -26.05 -9.79
N ILE A 161 13.82 -25.61 -10.72
CA ILE A 161 14.08 -24.42 -11.57
C ILE A 161 13.94 -23.14 -10.72
N ILE A 162 12.92 -23.07 -9.89
CA ILE A 162 12.67 -21.90 -9.03
C ILE A 162 13.68 -21.81 -7.90
N ALA A 163 14.12 -22.96 -7.36
CA ALA A 163 15.21 -23.01 -6.39
C ALA A 163 16.55 -22.49 -6.97
N ALA A 164 16.85 -22.79 -8.23
CA ALA A 164 18.05 -22.29 -8.90
C ALA A 164 18.00 -20.78 -9.16
N LEU A 165 16.85 -20.26 -9.60
CA LEU A 165 16.65 -18.81 -9.81
C LEU A 165 16.72 -18.02 -8.49
N ALA A 166 16.17 -18.56 -7.40
CA ALA A 166 16.25 -17.94 -6.08
C ALA A 166 17.70 -17.82 -5.59
N ARG A 167 18.51 -18.88 -5.75
CA ARG A 167 19.95 -18.84 -5.45
C ARG A 167 20.70 -17.81 -6.28
N LEU A 168 20.32 -17.64 -7.54
CA LEU A 168 20.94 -16.69 -8.44
C LEU A 168 20.59 -15.25 -8.02
N ALA A 169 19.35 -14.98 -7.64
CA ALA A 169 18.94 -13.70 -7.09
C ALA A 169 19.65 -13.36 -5.75
N GLU A 170 19.87 -14.35 -4.89
CA GLU A 170 20.64 -14.19 -3.65
C GLU A 170 22.10 -13.79 -3.91
N SER A 171 22.71 -14.29 -5.00
CA SER A 171 24.10 -13.96 -5.37
C SER A 171 24.32 -12.55 -5.94
N ILE A 172 23.25 -11.83 -6.30
CA ILE A 172 23.34 -10.46 -6.84
C ILE A 172 23.35 -9.41 -5.70
N ASN A 173 23.12 -9.84 -4.45
CA ASN A 173 23.19 -9.00 -3.24
C ASN A 173 24.51 -9.14 -2.45
N GLU A 174 25.55 -9.77 -3.03
CA GLU A 174 26.95 -9.70 -2.57
C GLU A 174 27.76 -8.74 -3.46
#